data_AF-A0A5N7SR11-F1
#
_entry.id   AF-A0A5N7SR11-F1
#
_cell.length_a   1.000
_cell.length_b   1.000
_cell.length_c   1.000
_cell.angle_alpha   90.00
_cell.angle_beta   90.00
_cell.angle_gamma   90.00
#
_symmetry.space_group_name_H-M   'P 1'
#
loop_
_entity.id
_entity.type
_entity.pdbx_description
1 polymer ?
#
loop_
_entity_poly.entity_id
_entity_poly.type
_entity_poly.pdbx_seq_one_letter_code
_entity_poly.pdbx_strand_id
1 'polypeptide(L)' 'MNPNYLDFEQPIADLEAKIQELRNASAGPAVNVEAEVHALQDKLRMRTAQIFRNLTSWQVLQLAR' A
#
# COMPACT_ATOMS: atom_id res chain seq x y z
N MET A 1 -7.95 7.06 11.42
CA MET A 1 -8.38 6.02 10.47
C MET A 1 -8.94 6.70 9.24
N ASN A 2 -8.44 6.37 8.06
CA ASN A 2 -9.01 6.86 6.80
C ASN A 2 -10.38 6.18 6.63
N PRO A 3 -11.49 6.93 6.54
CA PRO A 3 -12.85 6.37 6.56
C PRO A 3 -13.22 5.51 5.34
N ASN A 4 -12.31 5.38 4.36
CA ASN A 4 -12.54 4.64 3.11
C ASN A 4 -11.79 3.30 3.01
N TYR A 5 -10.87 2.96 3.93
CA TYR A 5 -10.15 1.69 3.85
C TYR A 5 -10.82 0.62 4.70
N LEU A 6 -11.00 -0.56 4.11
CA LEU A 6 -11.43 -1.75 4.81
C LEU A 6 -10.31 -2.29 5.72
N ASP A 7 -10.66 -3.09 6.72
CA ASP A 7 -9.68 -3.63 7.67
C ASP A 7 -8.56 -4.42 6.97
N PHE A 8 -8.92 -5.17 5.93
CA PHE A 8 -7.95 -5.94 5.14
C PHE A 8 -7.14 -5.07 4.17
N GLU A 9 -7.52 -3.81 3.96
CA GLU A 9 -6.79 -2.84 3.14
C GLU A 9 -5.85 -1.96 3.96
N GLN A 10 -5.95 -1.95 5.30
CA GLN A 10 -5.02 -1.21 6.17
C GLN A 10 -3.54 -1.46 5.83
N PRO A 11 -3.09 -2.71 5.60
CA PRO A 11 -1.70 -2.97 5.25
C PRO A 11 -1.26 -2.36 3.92
N ILE A 12 -2.21 -2.11 3.00
CA ILE A 12 -1.98 -1.45 1.72
C ILE A 12 -1.86 0.05 1.96
N ALA A 13 -2.81 0.62 2.71
CA ALA A 13 -2.82 2.05 3.07
C ALA A 13 -1.56 2.47 3.83
N ASP A 14 -1.07 1.64 4.76
CA ASP A 14 0.18 1.89 5.48
C ASP A 14 1.40 1.95 4.55
N LEU A 15 1.46 1.04 3.56
CA LEU A 15 2.55 1.03 2.58
C LEU A 15 2.48 2.22 1.63
N GLU A 16 1.28 2.60 1.19
CA GLU A 16 1.09 3.80 0.36
C GLU A 16 1.44 5.08 1.11
N ALA A 17 1.03 5.20 2.38
CA ALA A 17 1.41 6.32 3.24
C ALA A 17 2.93 6.41 3.36
N LYS A 18 3.61 5.28 3.57
CA LYS A 18 5.07 5.23 3.69
C LYS A 18 5.79 5.60 2.39
N ILE A 19 5.26 5.18 1.24
CA ILE A 19 5.77 5.60 -0.08
C ILE A 19 5.61 7.11 -0.25
N GLN A 20 4.45 7.65 0.12
CA GLN A 20 4.18 9.08 0.00
C GLN A 20 5.08 9.90 0.95
N GLU A 21 5.28 9.43 2.17
CA GLU A 21 6.21 10.04 3.12
C GLU A 21 7.64 10.03 2.60
N LEU A 22 8.14 8.91 2.06
CA LEU A 22 9.47 8.83 1.45
C LEU A 22 9.62 9.79 0.26
N ARG A 23 8.60 9.88 -0.61
CA ARG A 23 8.59 10.83 -1.72
C ARG A 23 8.59 12.28 -1.23
N ASN A 24 7.84 12.59 -0.18
CA ASN A 24 7.77 13.93 0.39
C ASN A 24 9.03 14.30 1.19
N ALA A 25 9.68 13.33 1.83
CA ALA A 25 10.89 13.49 2.63
C ALA A 25 12.17 13.54 1.79
N SER A 26 12.07 13.60 0.46
CA SER A 26 13.18 13.68 -0.48
C SER A 26 13.98 15.00 -0.33
N ALA A 27 14.79 15.08 0.72
CA ALA A 27 15.82 16.08 0.95
C ALA A 27 17.24 15.48 0.85
N GLY A 28 17.35 14.22 0.41
CA GLY A 28 18.60 13.46 0.26
C GLY A 28 18.99 13.18 -1.20
N PRO A 29 20.06 12.39 -1.44
CA PRO A 29 20.49 12.02 -2.80
C PRO A 29 19.34 11.33 -3.55
N ALA A 30 18.86 11.97 -4.62
CA ALA A 30 17.67 11.54 -5.38
C ALA A 30 17.69 10.06 -5.80
N VAL A 31 18.88 9.49 -6.02
CA VAL A 31 19.07 8.10 -6.48
C VAL A 31 18.69 7.06 -5.42
N ASN A 32 18.93 7.32 -4.13
CA ASN A 32 18.61 6.33 -3.09
C ASN A 32 17.10 6.26 -2.80
N VAL A 33 16.42 7.40 -2.87
CA VAL A 33 14.98 7.48 -2.58
C VAL A 33 14.18 6.78 -3.67
N GLU A 34 14.54 6.92 -4.95
CA GLU A 34 13.83 6.24 -6.03
C GLU A 34 13.95 4.70 -5.94
N ALA A 35 15.13 4.18 -5.59
CA ALA A 35 15.33 2.75 -5.42
C ALA A 35 14.48 2.19 -4.25
N GLU A 36 14.43 2.87 -3.11
CA GLU A 36 13.58 2.48 -1.99
C GLU A 36 12.09 2.59 -2.31
N VAL A 37 11.68 3.65 -3.01
CA VAL A 37 10.29 3.81 -3.47
C VAL A 37 9.90 2.67 -4.40
N HIS A 38 10.75 2.29 -5.35
CA HIS A 38 10.51 1.14 -6.21
C HIS A 38 10.36 -0.16 -5.43
N ALA A 39 11.25 -0.42 -4.46
CA ALA A 39 11.16 -1.61 -3.61
C ALA A 39 9.86 -1.65 -2.80
N LEU A 40 9.40 -0.50 -2.28
CA LEU A 40 8.13 -0.41 -1.56
C LEU A 40 6.93 -0.57 -2.49
N GLN A 41 6.97 -0.05 -3.71
CA GLN A 41 5.93 -0.25 -4.72
C GLN A 41 5.81 -1.72 -5.11
N ASP A 42 6.92 -2.45 -5.25
CA ASP A 42 6.91 -3.88 -5.53
C ASP A 42 6.28 -4.66 -4.36
N LYS A 43 6.65 -4.31 -3.13
CA LYS A 43 6.07 -4.89 -1.92
C LYS A 43 4.57 -4.61 -1.81
N LEU A 44 4.14 -3.40 -2.17
CA LEU A 44 2.73 -3.02 -2.24
C LEU A 44 1.99 -3.92 -3.23
N ARG A 45 2.47 -4.05 -4.47
CA ARG A 45 1.86 -4.93 -5.49
C ARG A 45 1.72 -6.37 -5.01
N MET A 46 2.79 -6.93 -4.42
CA MET A 46 2.76 -8.29 -3.87
C MET A 46 1.76 -8.44 -2.73
N ARG A 47 1.71 -7.48 -1.79
CA ARG A 47 0.77 -7.50 -0.66
C ARG A 47 -0.67 -7.38 -1.13
N THR A 48 -0.96 -6.47 -2.05
CA THR A 48 -2.28 -6.33 -2.66
C THR A 48 -2.71 -7.64 -3.31
N ALA A 49 -1.86 -8.24 -4.16
CA ALA A 49 -2.18 -9.52 -4.77
C ALA A 49 -2.46 -10.63 -3.74
N GLN A 50 -1.69 -10.69 -2.64
CA GLN A 50 -1.90 -11.65 -1.56
C GLN A 50 -3.22 -11.42 -0.81
N ILE A 51 -3.57 -10.18 -0.52
CA ILE A 51 -4.80 -9.82 0.17
C ILE A 51 -5.99 -10.20 -0.71
N PHE A 52 -6.00 -9.72 -1.96
CA PHE A 52 -7.09 -9.97 -2.91
C PHE A 52 -7.27 -11.47 -3.22
N ARG A 53 -6.18 -12.24 -3.28
CA ARG A 53 -6.24 -13.70 -3.47
C ARG A 53 -6.88 -14.45 -2.29
N ASN A 54 -6.77 -13.91 -1.07
CA ASN A 54 -7.25 -14.55 0.15
C ASN A 54 -8.55 -13.92 0.68
N LEU A 55 -9.23 -13.08 -0.12
CA LEU A 55 -10.49 -12.49 0.30
C LEU A 55 -11.55 -13.56 0.46
N THR A 56 -12.26 -13.48 1.59
CA THR A 56 -13.49 -14.24 1.82
C THR A 56 -14.63 -13.64 1.00
N SER A 57 -15.67 -14.42 0.73
CA SER A 57 -16.87 -13.95 0.00
C SER A 57 -17.49 -12.70 0.64
N TRP A 58 -17.43 -12.59 1.97
CA TRP A 58 -17.92 -11.41 2.69
C TRP A 58 -17.03 -10.18 2.46
N GLN A 59 -15.70 -10.34 2.45
CA GLN A 59 -14.78 -9.24 2.15
C GLN A 59 -14.90 -8.77 0.69
N VAL A 60 -15.21 -9.67 -0.25
CA VAL A 60 -15.52 -9.29 -1.64
C VAL A 60 -16.81 -8.45 -1.70
N LEU A 61 -17.85 -8.84 -0.96
CA LEU A 61 -19.07 -8.04 -0.86
C LEU A 61 -18.79 -6.66 -0.23
N GLN A 62 -17.88 -6.60 0.74
CA GLN A 62 -17.42 -5.36 1.34
C GLN A 62 -16.68 -4.43 0.37
N LEU A 63 -16.08 -4.96 -0.71
CA LEU A 63 -15.42 -4.17 -1.77
C LEU A 63 -16.40 -3.58 -2.78
N ALA A 64 -17.59 -4.15 -2.92
CA ALA A 64 -18.61 -3.73 -3.89
C ALA A 64 -19.48 -2.55 -3.39
N ARG A 65 -19.12 -1.94 -2.26
CA ARG A 65 -19.82 -0.80 -1.66
C ARG A 65 -19.47 0.50 -2.38
#